data_AF-A0A816T0T2-F1
#
_entry.id   AF-A0A816T0T2-F1
#
_cell.length_a   1.000
_cell.length_b   1.000
_cell.length_c   1.000
_cell.angle_alpha   90.00
_cell.angle_beta   90.00
_cell.angle_gamma   90.00
#
_symmetry.space_group_name_H-M   'P 1'
#
loop_
_entity.id
_entity.type
_entity.pdbx_description
1 polymer ?
#
loop_
_entity_poly.entity_id
_entity_poly.type
_entity_poly.pdbx_seq_one_letter_code
_entity_poly.pdbx_strand_id
1 'polypeptide(L)'
;MINVDSSTNIYEITIIDEQHPSYIGISDSMRQDFSLMKELSVYTRVGPNERYQQLNGFLNDIKGRAEGLQESNKWQISLDKELAGLTGRFMESESVIYQDM
;
A
#
# COMPACT_ATOMS: atom_id res chain seq x y z
N MET A 1 -51.95 -14.12 1.23
CA MET A 1 -51.27 -13.42 0.11
C MET A 1 -51.71 -11.97 0.12
N ILE A 2 -50.88 -11.08 0.68
CA ILE A 2 -50.81 -9.68 0.25
C ILE A 2 -49.32 -9.43 0.08
N ASN A 3 -48.95 -9.17 -1.17
CA ASN A 3 -47.61 -8.86 -1.61
C ASN A 3 -47.35 -7.39 -1.27
N VAL A 4 -46.39 -7.12 -0.40
CA VAL A 4 -45.87 -5.76 -0.18
C VAL A 4 -44.46 -5.77 -0.74
N ASP A 5 -44.39 -5.58 -2.05
CA ASP A 5 -43.17 -5.08 -2.67
C ASP A 5 -43.11 -3.58 -2.37
N SER A 6 -42.21 -3.22 -1.46
CA SER A 6 -41.83 -1.85 -1.22
C SER A 6 -40.34 -1.83 -0.97
N SER A 7 -39.60 -1.76 -2.08
CA SER A 7 -38.35 -1.01 -2.31
C SER A 7 -38.00 -0.03 -1.18
N THR A 8 -37.63 -0.54 0.00
CA THR A 8 -37.27 0.29 1.13
C THR A 8 -35.78 0.56 0.97
N ASN A 9 -35.45 1.62 0.26
CA ASN A 9 -34.16 2.27 0.40
C ASN A 9 -34.07 2.78 1.84
N ILE A 10 -33.64 1.90 2.74
CA ILE A 10 -33.19 2.26 4.08
C ILE A 10 -31.93 3.09 3.88
N TYR A 11 -32.06 4.41 3.95
CA TYR A 11 -30.91 5.30 4.10
C TYR A 11 -30.31 5.03 5.47
N GLU A 12 -29.16 4.36 5.51
CA GLU A 12 -28.38 4.18 6.72
C GLU A 12 -27.65 5.51 7.02
N ILE A 13 -28.11 6.24 8.04
CA ILE A 13 -27.44 7.45 8.53
C ILE A 13 -26.51 7.03 9.67
N THR A 14 -25.20 7.13 9.45
CA THR A 14 -24.19 6.94 10.51
C THR A 14 -23.90 8.28 11.15
N ILE A 15 -24.18 8.42 12.45
CA ILE A 15 -23.83 9.62 13.24
C ILE A 15 -22.44 9.40 13.81
N ILE A 16 -21.47 10.21 13.37
CA ILE A 16 -20.12 10.23 13.92
C ILE A 16 -20.09 11.27 15.05
N ASP A 17 -19.72 10.84 16.26
CA ASP A 17 -19.52 11.73 17.39
C ASP A 17 -18.40 12.74 17.09
N GLU A 18 -18.70 14.03 17.23
CA GLU A 18 -17.76 15.14 17.02
C GLU A 18 -16.54 15.09 17.96
N GLN A 19 -16.58 14.29 19.03
CA GLN A 19 -15.47 14.18 19.98
C GLN A 19 -14.27 13.39 19.44
N HIS A 20 -14.42 12.61 18.35
CA HIS A 20 -13.34 11.76 17.82
C HIS A 20 -13.25 11.72 16.28
N PRO A 21 -13.16 12.86 15.57
CA PRO A 21 -12.88 12.83 14.13
C PRO A 21 -11.46 12.31 13.91
N SER A 22 -11.35 11.07 13.47
CA SER A 22 -10.08 10.51 13.01
C SER A 22 -9.83 10.99 11.58
N TYR A 23 -9.09 12.09 11.44
CA TYR A 23 -8.63 12.54 10.12
C TYR A 23 -7.63 11.52 9.57
N ILE A 24 -8.00 10.86 8.47
CA ILE A 24 -7.11 9.93 7.77
C ILE A 24 -6.16 10.69 6.83
N GLY A 25 -4.87 10.38 6.91
CA GLY A 25 -3.86 10.91 6.00
C GLY A 25 -3.16 12.19 6.48
N ILE A 26 -2.61 12.93 5.52
CA ILE A 26 -1.77 14.11 5.74
C ILE A 26 -2.35 15.27 4.94
N SER A 27 -2.70 16.36 5.63
CA SER A 27 -3.25 17.58 5.02
C SER A 27 -2.21 18.34 4.19
N ASP A 28 -2.66 19.28 3.36
CA ASP A 28 -1.75 20.12 2.56
C ASP A 28 -0.85 21.01 3.43
N SER A 29 -1.37 21.55 4.54
CA SER A 29 -0.57 22.33 5.48
C SER A 29 0.56 21.49 6.11
N MET A 30 0.26 20.23 6.44
CA MET A 30 1.26 19.29 6.96
C MET A 30 2.30 18.91 5.88
N ARG A 31 1.88 18.73 4.62
CA ARG A 31 2.81 18.46 3.51
C ARG A 31 3.75 19.63 3.22
N GLN A 32 3.31 20.86 3.47
CA GLN A 32 4.12 22.07 3.30
C GLN A 32 5.12 22.28 4.45
N ASP A 33 4.90 21.66 5.61
CA ASP A 33 5.85 21.70 6.73
C ASP A 33 7.04 20.77 6.47
N PHE A 34 8.19 21.38 6.16
CA PHE A 34 9.42 20.65 5.89
C PHE A 34 9.94 19.88 7.11
N SER A 35 9.77 20.41 8.33
CA SER A 35 10.27 19.73 9.54
C SER A 35 9.49 18.45 9.77
N LEU A 36 8.15 18.53 9.65
CA LEU A 36 7.26 17.38 9.75
C LEU A 36 7.55 16.33 8.66
N MET A 37 7.64 16.75 7.39
CA MET A 37 7.89 15.82 6.28
C MET A 37 9.29 15.20 6.36
N LYS A 38 10.28 15.92 6.87
CA LYS A 38 11.62 15.38 7.12
C LYS A 38 11.57 14.28 8.18
N GLU A 39 10.90 14.50 9.30
CA GLU A 39 10.75 13.47 10.33
C GLU A 39 9.96 12.26 9.82
N LEU A 40 8.84 12.50 9.13
CA LEU A 40 8.04 11.44 8.53
C LEU A 40 8.84 10.58 7.54
N SER A 41 9.74 11.20 6.77
CA SER A 41 10.59 10.49 5.82
C SER A 41 11.50 9.47 6.49
N VAL A 42 11.88 9.66 7.76
CA VAL A 42 12.69 8.71 8.52
C VAL A 42 11.96 7.37 8.69
N TYR A 43 10.64 7.41 8.87
CA TYR A 43 9.82 6.22 9.15
C TYR A 43 9.17 5.63 7.90
N THR A 44 8.98 6.43 6.85
CA THR A 44 8.28 5.99 5.62
C THR A 44 9.22 5.65 4.47
N ARG A 45 10.48 6.12 4.51
CA ARG A 45 11.48 5.76 3.51
C ARG A 45 11.94 4.33 3.76
N VAL A 46 11.54 3.44 2.88
CA VAL A 46 12.01 2.05 2.85
C VAL A 46 13.01 1.87 1.72
N GLY A 47 14.23 1.46 2.06
CA GLY A 47 15.29 1.19 1.08
C GLY A 47 15.04 -0.08 0.26
N PRO A 48 15.74 -0.30 -0.87
CA PRO A 48 15.51 -1.47 -1.72
C PRO A 48 15.70 -2.81 -1.00
N ASN A 49 16.77 -2.96 -0.21
CA ASN A 49 17.06 -4.20 0.51
C ASN A 49 16.06 -4.46 1.64
N GLU A 50 15.69 -3.41 2.38
CA GLU A 50 14.68 -3.50 3.43
C GLU A 50 13.31 -3.88 2.86
N ARG A 51 12.92 -3.28 1.73
CA ARG A 51 11.69 -3.63 1.01
C ARG A 51 11.72 -5.10 0.56
N TYR A 52 12.86 -5.57 0.04
CA TYR A 52 13.03 -6.98 -0.33
C TYR A 52 12.81 -7.91 0.87
N GLN A 53 13.39 -7.58 2.03
CA GLN A 53 13.23 -8.37 3.26
C GLN A 53 11.79 -8.37 3.77
N GLN A 54 11.14 -7.19 3.82
CA GLN A 54 9.74 -7.06 4.24
C GLN A 54 8.79 -7.84 3.32
N LEU A 55 9.00 -7.79 2.01
CA LEU A 55 8.18 -8.54 1.04
C LEU A 55 8.36 -10.06 1.20
N ASN A 56 9.59 -10.53 1.39
CA ASN A 56 9.82 -11.96 1.65
C ASN A 56 9.23 -12.40 2.99
N GLY A 57 9.33 -11.57 4.04
CA GLY A 57 8.67 -11.81 5.32
C GLY A 57 7.16 -11.94 5.16
N PHE A 58 6.54 -11.00 4.44
CA PHE A 58 5.11 -11.03 4.13
C PHE A 58 4.68 -12.28 3.36
N LEU A 59 5.44 -12.70 2.35
CA LEU A 59 5.16 -13.94 1.61
C LEU A 59 5.25 -15.18 2.52
N ASN A 60 6.25 -15.22 3.40
CA ASN A 60 6.39 -16.30 4.38
C ASN A 60 5.24 -16.29 5.40
N ASP A 61 4.81 -15.12 5.85
CA ASP A 61 3.71 -14.98 6.80
C ASP A 61 2.38 -15.46 6.20
N ILE A 62 2.08 -15.11 4.95
CA ILE A 62 0.86 -15.58 4.27
C ILE A 62 0.85 -17.10 4.17
N LYS A 63 1.99 -17.70 3.79
CA LYS A 63 2.10 -19.15 3.62
C LYS A 63 2.19 -19.92 4.93
N GLY A 64 2.73 -19.29 5.97
CA GLY A 64 2.89 -19.89 7.30
C GLY A 64 1.57 -19.93 8.08
N ARG A 65 0.59 -19.11 7.72
CA ARG A 65 -0.72 -19.04 8.38
C ARG A 65 -1.75 -19.89 7.66
N ALA A 66 -2.54 -20.64 8.44
CA ALA A 66 -3.56 -21.54 7.92
C ALA A 66 -4.67 -20.80 7.16
N GLU A 67 -5.05 -19.60 7.63
CA GLU A 67 -6.07 -18.76 7.01
C GLU A 67 -5.63 -18.28 5.61
N GLY A 68 -4.36 -17.89 5.49
CA GLY A 68 -3.77 -17.45 4.21
C GLY A 68 -3.75 -18.58 3.18
N LEU A 69 -3.33 -19.78 3.61
CA LEU A 69 -3.36 -20.98 2.76
C LEU A 69 -4.78 -21.39 2.37
N GLN A 70 -5.74 -21.30 3.29
CA GLN A 70 -7.13 -21.66 3.03
C GLN A 70 -7.73 -20.75 1.95
N GLU A 71 -7.56 -19.43 2.05
CA GLU A 71 -8.06 -18.52 1.02
C GLU A 71 -7.31 -18.73 -0.31
N SER A 72 -5.99 -18.89 -0.30
CA SER A 72 -5.22 -19.18 -1.53
C SER A 72 -5.74 -20.43 -2.25
N ASN A 73 -6.00 -21.51 -1.50
CA ASN A 73 -6.54 -22.76 -2.03
C ASN A 73 -7.97 -22.62 -2.55
N LYS A 74 -8.81 -21.85 -1.85
CA LYS A 74 -10.19 -21.55 -2.28
C LYS A 74 -10.22 -20.85 -3.63
N TRP A 75 -9.28 -19.95 -3.89
CA TRP A 75 -9.13 -19.27 -5.18
C TRP A 75 -8.31 -20.06 -6.21
N GLN A 76 -7.80 -21.25 -5.85
CA GLN A 76 -6.88 -22.06 -6.68
C GLN A 76 -5.64 -21.29 -7.13
N ILE A 77 -5.18 -20.36 -6.29
CA ILE A 77 -3.97 -19.56 -6.52
C ILE A 77 -2.86 -20.11 -5.62
N SER A 78 -1.62 -20.05 -6.08
CA SER A 78 -0.44 -20.31 -5.26
C SER A 78 0.54 -19.16 -5.39
N LEU A 79 1.16 -18.79 -4.26
CA LEU A 79 2.20 -17.77 -4.22
C LEU A 79 3.57 -18.43 -4.35
N ASP A 80 4.47 -17.86 -5.14
CA ASP A 80 5.84 -18.36 -5.30
C ASP A 80 6.70 -18.06 -4.07
N LYS A 81 7.71 -18.89 -3.80
CA LYS A 81 8.59 -18.82 -2.62
C LYS A 81 9.56 -17.66 -2.66
N GLU A 82 9.87 -17.18 -3.86
CA GLU A 82 10.83 -16.11 -4.08
C GLU A 82 10.20 -15.01 -4.93
N LEU A 83 10.74 -13.80 -4.82
CA LEU A 83 10.36 -12.69 -5.68
C LEU A 83 10.86 -12.93 -7.11
N ALA A 84 10.09 -12.45 -8.09
CA ALA A 84 10.43 -12.61 -9.49
C ALA A 84 11.80 -11.97 -9.83
N GLY A 85 12.74 -12.77 -10.32
CA GLY A 85 14.00 -12.31 -10.87
C GLY A 85 13.82 -11.72 -12.26
N LEU A 86 14.25 -10.49 -12.47
CA LEU A 86 14.16 -9.79 -13.76
C LEU A 86 15.55 -9.49 -14.30
N THR A 87 15.80 -9.84 -15.57
CA THR A 87 17.03 -9.46 -16.26
C THR A 87 16.92 -8.04 -16.79
N GLY A 88 17.62 -7.10 -16.16
CA GLY A 88 17.74 -5.72 -16.63
C GLY A 88 18.89 -5.52 -17.62
N ARG A 89 18.96 -4.32 -18.21
CA ARG A 89 20.12 -3.82 -18.95
C ARG A 89 20.62 -2.54 -18.31
N PHE A 90 21.93 -2.33 -18.32
CA PHE A 90 22.55 -1.07 -17.89
C PHE A 90 22.82 -0.21 -19.11
N MET A 91 22.41 1.06 -19.08
CA MET A 91 22.70 2.03 -20.13
C MET A 91 24.00 2.76 -19.78
N GLU A 92 24.85 3.01 -20.76
CA GLU A 92 26.07 3.79 -20.54
C GLU A 92 25.72 5.26 -20.21
N SER A 93 26.59 5.91 -19.43
CA SER A 93 26.39 7.32 -19.10
C SER A 93 26.66 8.19 -20.32
N GLU A 94 25.73 9.09 -20.62
CA GLU A 94 25.91 10.09 -21.67
C GLU A 94 26.93 11.16 -21.25
N SER A 95 27.70 11.68 -22.21
CA SER A 95 28.60 12.81 -21.97
C SER A 95 27.82 14.13 -22.00
N VAL A 96 27.87 14.89 -20.89
CA VAL A 96 27.30 16.25 -20.85
C VAL A 96 28.30 17.22 -21.47
N ILE A 97 27.93 17.84 -22.59
CA ILE A 97 28.73 18.87 -23.27
C ILE A 97 28.22 20.24 -22.82
N TYR A 98 29.10 21.04 -22.23
CA TYR A 98 28.85 22.45 -21.93
C TYR A 98 29.42 23.32 -23.05
N GLN A 99 28.70 24.37 -23.44
CA GLN A 99 29.21 25.36 -24.39
C GLN A 99 30.24 26.25 -23.68
N ASP A 100 31.48 26.25 -24.17
CA ASP A 100 32.51 27.19 -23.73
C ASP A 100 32.13 28.61 -24.18
N MET A 101 32.25 29.60 -23.28
CA MET A 101 32.05 31.03 -23.60
C MET A 101 33.27 31.63 -24.27
#